data_AF-A0A1E5WKE4-F1
#
_entry.id   AF-A0A1E5WKE4-F1
#
_cell.length_a   1.000
_cell.length_b   1.000
_cell.length_c   1.000
_cell.angle_alpha   90.00
_cell.angle_beta   90.00
_cell.angle_gamma   90.00
#
_symmetry.space_group_name_H-M   'P 1'
#
loop_
_entity.id
_entity.type
_entity.pdbx_description
1 polymer ?
#
loop_
_entity_poly.entity_id
_entity_poly.type
_entity_poly.pdbx_seq_one_letter_code
_entity_poly.pdbx_strand_id
1 'polypeptide(L)'
;LIARNWPCSSTCVLCDQEPETATHLCLQCPFAREVWDKIRTWTDALVAVPETDVTVEEWWSQSLRALPKSVRRLKAAILMYTAWNIWNERNRRIFEAKAAQPTQAFVMIKEEMAL
;
A
#
# COMPACT_ATOMS: atom_id res chain seq x y z
N LEU A 1 -17.53 -14.63 -5.20
CA LEU A 1 -16.06 -14.77 -5.29
C LEU A 1 -15.63 -16.20 -5.68
N ILE A 2 -16.39 -17.26 -5.36
CA ILE A 2 -16.21 -18.64 -5.87
C ILE A 2 -16.71 -18.83 -7.32
N ALA A 3 -17.62 -17.98 -7.80
CA ALA A 3 -18.33 -18.16 -9.07
C ALA A 3 -17.48 -18.01 -10.36
N ARG A 4 -16.17 -17.74 -10.28
CA ARG A 4 -15.33 -17.46 -11.46
C ARG A 4 -14.11 -18.36 -11.64
N ASN A 5 -13.98 -19.43 -10.84
CA ASN A 5 -12.88 -20.40 -10.97
C ASN A 5 -11.48 -19.73 -11.02
N TRP A 6 -11.34 -18.58 -10.37
CA TRP A 6 -10.08 -17.83 -10.31
C TRP A 6 -9.12 -18.63 -9.42
N PRO A 7 -7.89 -18.92 -9.86
CA PRO A 7 -6.88 -19.47 -8.96
C PRO A 7 -6.55 -18.38 -7.94
N CYS A 8 -7.26 -18.40 -6.81
CA CYS A 8 -6.77 -17.77 -5.60
C CYS A 8 -5.51 -18.54 -5.24
N SER A 9 -4.35 -18.07 -5.72
CA SER A 9 -3.14 -18.25 -4.92
C SER A 9 -3.53 -17.78 -3.52
N SER A 10 -3.61 -18.71 -2.58
CA SER A 10 -3.94 -18.38 -1.19
C SER A 10 -2.96 -17.36 -0.65
N THR A 11 -1.75 -17.33 -1.22
CA THR A 11 -0.60 -16.52 -0.83
C THR A 11 -0.51 -15.22 -1.64
N CYS A 12 -0.16 -14.14 -0.96
CA CYS A 12 0.03 -12.80 -1.50
C CYS A 12 1.11 -12.77 -2.60
N VAL A 13 0.73 -12.37 -3.81
CA VAL A 13 1.63 -12.29 -4.99
C VAL A 13 2.73 -11.23 -4.87
N LEU A 14 2.64 -10.35 -3.88
CA LEU A 14 3.66 -9.34 -3.63
C LEU A 14 4.88 -9.91 -2.91
N CYS A 15 4.70 -10.93 -2.07
CA CYS A 15 5.75 -11.48 -1.21
C CYS A 15 5.88 -13.01 -1.18
N ASP A 16 4.88 -13.75 -1.70
CA ASP A 16 4.80 -15.21 -1.72
C ASP A 16 4.99 -15.89 -0.34
N GLN A 17 4.64 -15.20 0.75
CA GLN A 17 4.86 -15.68 2.13
C GLN A 17 3.58 -15.98 2.92
N GLU A 18 2.61 -15.05 2.91
CA GLU A 18 1.42 -15.09 3.77
C GLU A 18 0.14 -15.02 2.95
N PRO A 19 -1.02 -15.40 3.52
CA PRO A 19 -2.28 -15.28 2.82
C PRO A 19 -2.63 -13.84 2.43
N GLU A 20 -3.17 -13.66 1.22
CA GLU A 20 -3.59 -12.34 0.77
C GLU A 20 -4.84 -11.89 1.56
N THR A 21 -4.68 -10.85 2.37
CA THR A 21 -5.77 -10.10 3.01
C THR A 21 -5.57 -8.61 2.75
N ALA A 22 -6.61 -7.78 2.93
CA ALA A 22 -6.47 -6.33 2.77
C ALA A 22 -5.40 -5.75 3.72
N THR A 23 -5.38 -6.19 4.98
CA THR A 23 -4.38 -5.78 5.97
C THR A 23 -2.99 -6.25 5.58
N HIS A 24 -2.85 -7.50 5.14
CA HIS A 24 -1.56 -8.00 4.69
C HIS A 24 -1.06 -7.23 3.47
N LEU A 25 -1.86 -7.15 2.42
CA LEU A 25 -1.50 -6.49 1.17
C LEU A 25 -1.10 -5.02 1.38
N CYS A 26 -1.86 -4.28 2.20
CA CYS A 26 -1.62 -2.86 2.39
C CYS A 26 -0.56 -2.56 3.45
N LEU A 27 -0.45 -3.32 4.55
CA LEU A 27 0.33 -2.92 5.73
C LEU A 27 1.43 -3.91 6.13
N GLN A 28 1.18 -5.23 6.06
CA GLN A 28 2.09 -6.23 6.63
C GLN A 28 3.01 -6.88 5.59
N CYS A 29 2.63 -6.85 4.31
CA CYS A 29 3.41 -7.41 3.22
C CYS A 29 4.80 -6.78 3.21
N PRO A 30 5.90 -7.57 3.17
CA PRO A 30 7.26 -7.03 3.10
C PRO A 30 7.45 -6.02 1.96
N PHE A 31 6.85 -6.30 0.80
CA PHE A 31 6.85 -5.37 -0.33
C PHE A 31 6.19 -4.04 0.04
N ALA A 32 4.97 -4.08 0.60
CA ALA A 32 4.24 -2.89 0.99
C ALA A 32 4.98 -2.10 2.08
N ARG A 33 5.55 -2.78 3.08
CA ARG A 33 6.35 -2.16 4.14
C ARG A 33 7.54 -1.39 3.58
N GLU A 34 8.25 -1.95 2.60
CA GLU A 34 9.36 -1.24 1.96
C GLU A 34 8.90 -0.03 1.15
N VAL A 35 7.76 -0.11 0.46
CA VAL A 35 7.16 1.06 -0.23
C VAL A 35 6.82 2.14 0.78
N TRP A 36 6.15 1.79 1.88
CA TRP A 36 5.78 2.74 2.92
C TRP A 36 6.97 3.37 3.62
N ASP A 37 8.06 2.63 3.84
CA ASP A 37 9.28 3.16 4.44
C ASP A 37 9.92 4.24 3.54
N LYS A 38 9.90 4.04 2.22
CA LYS A 38 10.34 5.06 1.26
C LYS A 38 9.41 6.27 1.26
N ILE A 39 8.09 6.08 1.33
CA ILE A 39 7.11 7.17 1.45
C ILE A 39 7.30 7.94 2.75
N ARG A 40 7.50 7.25 3.88
CA ARG A 40 7.82 7.85 5.18
C ARG A 40 9.05 8.73 5.09
N THR A 41 10.13 8.23 4.50
CA THR A 41 11.37 8.98 4.31
C THR A 41 11.17 10.20 3.40
N TRP A 42 10.45 10.04 2.29
CA TRP A 42 10.19 11.13 1.35
C TRP A 42 9.29 12.23 1.91
N THR A 43 8.37 11.87 2.81
CA THR A 43 7.38 12.79 3.39
C THR A 43 7.79 13.34 4.75
N ASP A 44 9.07 13.22 5.11
CA ASP A 44 9.61 13.66 6.40
C ASP A 44 8.80 13.12 7.60
N ALA A 45 8.57 11.81 7.60
CA ALA A 45 7.82 11.06 8.61
C ALA A 45 6.34 11.44 8.78
N LEU A 46 5.73 12.14 7.82
CA LEU A 46 4.28 12.43 7.84
C LEU A 46 3.42 11.16 7.85
N VAL A 47 3.88 10.10 7.19
CA VAL A 47 3.24 8.78 7.14
C VAL A 47 4.03 7.79 7.97
N ALA A 48 3.33 7.02 8.82
CA ALA A 48 3.89 5.91 9.57
C ALA A 48 2.94 4.71 9.48
N VAL A 49 3.49 3.55 9.17
CA VAL A 49 2.77 2.26 9.18
C VAL A 49 2.76 1.74 10.62
N PRO A 50 1.66 1.12 11.07
CA PRO A 50 1.57 0.62 12.43
C PRO A 50 2.51 -0.58 12.60
N GLU A 51 3.16 -0.66 13.76
CA GLU A 51 3.98 -1.82 14.15
C GLU A 51 3.12 -2.98 14.70
N THR A 52 1.91 -2.67 15.15
CA THR A 52 0.95 -3.63 15.68
C THR A 52 -0.09 -4.03 14.63
N ASP A 53 -0.67 -5.21 14.80
CA ASP A 53 -1.77 -5.68 13.96
C ASP A 53 -3.02 -4.81 14.18
N VAL A 54 -3.29 -3.96 13.20
CA VAL A 54 -4.50 -3.14 13.11
C VAL A 54 -5.10 -3.29 11.72
N THR A 55 -6.40 -3.07 11.61
CA THR A 55 -7.06 -3.05 10.30
C THR A 55 -6.61 -1.84 9.49
N VAL A 56 -6.74 -1.91 8.16
CA VAL A 56 -6.49 -0.76 7.28
C VAL A 56 -7.38 0.44 7.66
N GLU A 57 -8.62 0.18 8.07
CA GLU A 57 -9.58 1.20 8.50
C GLU A 57 -9.18 1.87 9.82
N GLU A 58 -8.78 1.09 10.83
CA GLU A 58 -8.28 1.61 12.10
C GLU A 58 -7.08 2.53 11.84
N TRP A 59 -6.10 2.03 11.09
CA TRP A 59 -4.87 2.76 10.80
C TRP A 59 -5.14 4.05 10.03
N TRP A 60 -6.04 3.99 9.03
CA TRP A 60 -6.45 5.17 8.27
C TRP A 60 -7.06 6.24 9.17
N SER A 61 -8.02 5.83 10.01
CA SER A 61 -8.75 6.72 10.92
C SER A 61 -7.80 7.36 11.94
N GLN A 62 -6.89 6.59 12.51
CA GLN A 62 -5.87 7.07 13.44
C GLN A 62 -4.88 8.03 12.76
N SER A 63 -4.43 7.68 11.55
CA SER A 63 -3.45 8.45 10.78
C SER A 63 -3.90 9.87 10.45
N LEU A 64 -5.22 10.08 10.29
CA LEU A 64 -5.81 11.36 9.90
C LEU A 64 -6.44 12.14 11.07
N ARG A 65 -6.43 11.57 12.28
CA ARG A 65 -7.05 12.16 13.45
C ARG A 65 -6.31 13.41 13.91
N ALA A 66 -7.06 14.43 14.34
CA ALA A 66 -6.55 15.65 14.97
C ALA A 66 -5.50 16.45 14.15
N LEU A 67 -5.44 16.28 12.83
CA LEU A 67 -4.55 17.05 11.95
C LEU A 67 -5.21 18.34 11.44
N PRO A 68 -4.44 19.43 11.24
CA PRO A 68 -4.91 20.61 10.52
C PRO A 68 -5.45 20.23 9.13
N LYS A 69 -6.47 20.95 8.64
CA LYS A 69 -7.21 20.60 7.40
C LYS A 69 -6.29 20.41 6.18
N SER A 70 -5.29 21.28 6.01
CA SER A 70 -4.32 21.20 4.92
C SER A 70 -3.43 19.96 5.02
N VAL A 71 -2.85 19.72 6.19
CA VAL A 71 -1.98 18.55 6.48
C VAL A 71 -2.78 17.25 6.33
N ARG A 72 -4.01 17.20 6.85
CA ARG A 72 -4.91 16.05 6.73
C ARG A 72 -5.21 15.72 5.27
N ARG A 73 -5.45 16.73 4.43
CA ARG A 73 -5.71 16.54 3.00
C ARG A 73 -4.48 15.98 2.28
N LEU A 74 -3.30 16.55 2.53
CA LEU A 74 -2.05 16.06 1.96
C LEU A 74 -1.76 14.62 2.39
N LYS A 75 -1.84 14.33 3.70
CA LYS A 75 -1.63 12.99 4.23
C LYS A 75 -2.63 11.99 3.66
N ALA A 76 -3.91 12.33 3.61
CA ALA A 76 -4.93 11.47 3.00
C ALA A 76 -4.60 11.17 1.54
N ALA A 77 -4.19 12.16 0.74
CA ALA A 77 -3.77 11.94 -0.64
C ALA A 77 -2.60 10.96 -0.73
N ILE A 78 -1.53 11.15 0.05
CA ILE A 78 -0.38 10.24 0.08
C ILE A 78 -0.82 8.81 0.42
N LEU A 79 -1.66 8.65 1.44
CA LEU A 79 -2.16 7.34 1.85
C LEU A 79 -3.01 6.68 0.74
N MET A 80 -3.90 7.44 0.08
CA MET A 80 -4.74 6.94 -1.02
C MET A 80 -3.88 6.49 -2.20
N TYR A 81 -2.97 7.35 -2.68
CA TYR A 81 -2.13 7.07 -3.85
C TYR A 81 -1.19 5.89 -3.61
N THR A 82 -0.60 5.79 -2.42
CA THR A 82 0.29 4.69 -2.09
C THR A 82 -0.46 3.35 -2.03
N ALA A 83 -1.61 3.31 -1.34
CA ALA A 83 -2.42 2.09 -1.27
C ALA A 83 -2.95 1.67 -2.66
N TRP A 84 -3.36 2.64 -3.47
CA TRP A 84 -3.78 2.43 -4.86
C TRP A 84 -2.67 1.82 -5.72
N ASN A 85 -1.44 2.35 -5.63
CA ASN A 85 -0.31 1.83 -6.38
C ASN A 85 0.13 0.44 -5.93
N ILE A 86 0.06 0.14 -4.62
CA ILE A 86 0.30 -1.22 -4.11
C ILE A 86 -0.73 -2.20 -4.71
N TRP A 87 -2.01 -1.81 -4.74
CA TRP A 87 -3.06 -2.59 -5.38
C TRP A 87 -2.83 -2.77 -6.89
N ASN A 88 -2.43 -1.72 -7.59
CA ASN A 88 -2.10 -1.79 -9.02
C ASN A 88 -0.90 -2.69 -9.30
N GLU A 89 0.14 -2.65 -8.47
CA GLU A 89 1.28 -3.57 -8.59
C GLU A 89 0.83 -5.03 -8.43
N ARG A 90 -0.04 -5.32 -7.45
CA ARG A 90 -0.64 -6.64 -7.27
C ARG A 90 -1.39 -7.09 -8.53
N ASN A 91 -2.18 -6.21 -9.14
CA ASN A 91 -2.88 -6.50 -10.38
C ASN A 91 -1.90 -6.71 -11.55
N ARG A 92 -0.87 -5.88 -11.65
CA ARG A 92 0.14 -5.98 -12.71
C ARG A 92 0.89 -7.30 -12.67
N ARG A 93 1.23 -7.80 -11.48
CA ARG A 93 1.83 -9.13 -11.32
C ARG A 93 0.89 -10.25 -11.77
N ILE A 94 -0.40 -10.13 -11.47
CA ILE A 94 -1.40 -11.16 -11.75
C ILE A 94 -1.84 -11.17 -13.21
N PHE A 95 -2.12 -10.01 -13.79
CA PHE A 95 -2.73 -9.89 -15.12
C PHE A 95 -1.70 -9.66 -16.23
N GLU A 96 -0.53 -9.10 -15.91
CA GLU A 96 0.50 -8.79 -16.90
C GLU A 96 1.81 -9.58 -16.70
N ALA A 97 1.92 -10.38 -15.63
CA ALA A 97 3.15 -11.09 -15.26
C ALA A 97 4.38 -10.16 -15.16
N LYS A 98 4.18 -8.89 -14.79
CA LYS A 98 5.26 -7.92 -14.56
C LYS A 98 5.36 -7.59 -13.08
N ALA A 99 6.58 -7.65 -12.55
CA ALA A 99 6.89 -7.30 -11.17
C ALA A 99 7.86 -6.11 -11.12
N ALA A 100 7.54 -5.13 -10.28
CA ALA A 100 8.41 -4.02 -9.93
C ALA A 100 9.01 -4.32 -8.55
N GLN A 101 10.21 -3.81 -8.34
CA GLN A 101 10.78 -3.68 -7.01
C GLN A 101 10.08 -2.55 -6.25
N PRO A 102 10.05 -2.58 -4.90
CA PRO A 102 9.44 -1.52 -4.09
C PRO A 102 9.95 -0.12 -4.44
N THR A 103 11.24 0.00 -4.78
CA THR A 103 11.84 1.27 -5.22
C THR A 103 11.23 1.78 -6.52
N GLN A 104 10.94 0.90 -7.49
CA GLN A 104 10.28 1.29 -8.74
C GLN A 104 8.82 1.69 -8.49
N ALA A 105 8.10 0.96 -7.64
CA ALA A 105 6.74 1.32 -7.24
C ALA A 105 6.69 2.69 -6.55
N PHE A 106 7.65 2.98 -5.67
CA PHE A 106 7.80 4.30 -5.05
C PHE A 106 8.05 5.42 -6.08
N VAL A 107 8.89 5.18 -7.10
CA VAL A 107 9.11 6.16 -8.17
C VAL A 107 7.81 6.44 -8.94
N MET A 108 7.07 5.39 -9.31
CA MET A 108 5.77 5.53 -9.99
C MET A 108 4.77 6.33 -9.15
N ILE A 109 4.67 6.07 -7.83
CA ILE A 109 3.82 6.84 -6.91
C ILE A 109 4.19 8.33 -6.92
N LYS A 110 5.50 8.66 -6.87
CA LYS A 110 5.96 10.05 -6.88
C LYS A 110 5.62 10.76 -8.18
N GLU A 111 5.78 10.08 -9.30
CA GLU A 111 5.44 10.62 -10.63
C GLU A 111 3.93 10.87 -10.73
N GLU A 112 3.10 9.93 -10.30
CA GLU A 112 1.63 10.09 -10.29
C GLU A 112 1.16 11.22 -9.38
N MET A 113 1.78 11.39 -8.21
CA MET A 113 1.45 12.47 -7.28
C MET A 113 1.90 13.87 -7.73
N ALA A 114 2.80 13.95 -8.71
CA ALA A 114 3.31 15.21 -9.27
C ALA A 114 2.47 15.70 -10.48
N LEU A 115 1.54 14.88 -10.96
CA LEU A 115 0.56 15.21 -12.01
C LEU A 115 -0.68 15.89 -11.41
#